data_AF-A0A200HQL8-F1
#
_entry.id   AF-A0A200HQL8-F1
#
_cell.length_a   1.000
_cell.length_b   1.000
_cell.length_c   1.000
_cell.angle_alpha   90.00
_cell.angle_beta   90.00
_cell.angle_gamma   90.00
#
_symmetry.space_group_name_H-M   'P 1'
#
loop_
_entity.id
_entity.type
_entity.pdbx_description
1 polymer ?
#
loop_
_entity_poly.entity_id
_entity_poly.type
_entity_poly.pdbx_seq_one_letter_code
_entity_poly.pdbx_strand_id
1 'polypeptide(L)'
;SISDVSWSSFVAKLQYKADWYGREIVKVDTWFPSSQICSECGHKDGKKSLDIREWTCPICHTHHDRDVNASINILIEGLRIQTSA
;
A
#
# COMPACT_ATOMS: atom_id res chain seq x y z
N SER A 1 -19.85 4.03 -10.56
CA SER A 1 -19.81 3.22 -9.32
C SER A 1 -18.50 2.45 -9.24
N ILE A 2 -18.06 1.98 -8.07
CA ILE A 2 -16.85 1.12 -7.93
C ILE A 2 -16.98 -0.19 -8.73
N SER A 3 -18.22 -0.59 -9.05
CA SER A 3 -18.55 -1.71 -9.93
C SER A 3 -18.11 -1.50 -11.39
N ASP A 4 -17.92 -0.26 -11.83
CA ASP A 4 -17.66 0.07 -13.24
C ASP A 4 -16.17 0.15 -13.55
N VAL A 5 -15.31 -0.02 -12.54
CA VAL A 5 -13.87 0.31 -12.61
C VAL A 5 -13.00 -0.87 -13.08
N SER A 6 -13.61 -2.00 -13.48
CA SER A 6 -12.93 -3.13 -14.16
C SER A 6 -11.61 -3.59 -13.51
N TRP A 7 -11.55 -3.66 -12.17
CA TRP A 7 -10.34 -4.01 -11.41
C TRP A 7 -9.69 -5.33 -11.83
N SER A 8 -10.49 -6.33 -12.20
CA SER A 8 -10.00 -7.61 -12.73
C SER A 8 -9.22 -7.43 -14.04
N SER A 9 -9.68 -6.56 -14.93
CA SER A 9 -9.00 -6.22 -16.18
C SER A 9 -7.69 -5.48 -15.92
N PHE A 10 -7.68 -4.57 -14.95
CA PHE A 10 -6.46 -3.86 -14.55
C PHE A 10 -5.38 -4.83 -14.04
N VAL A 11 -5.74 -5.72 -13.11
CA VAL A 11 -4.81 -6.73 -12.57
C VAL A 11 -4.34 -7.70 -13.67
N ALA A 12 -5.24 -8.15 -14.54
CA ALA A 12 -4.88 -9.01 -15.67
C ALA A 12 -3.86 -8.33 -16.60
N LYS A 13 -4.03 -7.02 -16.86
CA LYS A 13 -3.11 -6.23 -17.66
C LYS A 13 -1.73 -6.11 -17.04
N LEU A 14 -1.67 -5.85 -15.74
CA LEU A 14 -0.41 -5.81 -15.02
C LEU A 14 0.29 -7.17 -15.08
N GLN A 15 -0.44 -8.27 -14.83
CA GLN A 15 0.13 -9.61 -14.81
C GLN A 15 0.79 -9.97 -16.15
N TYR A 16 0.05 -9.88 -17.26
CA TYR A 16 0.63 -10.30 -18.54
C TYR A 16 1.81 -9.41 -18.95
N LYS A 17 1.82 -8.12 -18.57
CA LYS A 17 2.96 -7.23 -18.82
C LYS A 17 4.15 -7.61 -17.96
N ALA A 18 3.94 -7.96 -16.69
CA ALA A 18 5.01 -8.42 -15.82
C ALA A 18 5.65 -9.69 -16.38
N ASP A 19 4.83 -10.65 -16.83
CA ASP A 19 5.29 -11.90 -17.45
C ASP A 19 6.14 -11.62 -18.70
N TRP A 20 5.73 -10.66 -19.55
CA TRP A 20 6.50 -10.27 -20.75
C TRP A 20 7.92 -9.76 -20.44
N TYR A 21 8.08 -9.08 -19.31
CA TYR A 21 9.35 -8.45 -18.93
C TYR A 21 10.09 -9.21 -17.82
N GLY A 22 9.67 -10.43 -17.48
CA GLY A 22 10.28 -11.22 -16.41
C GLY A 22 10.19 -10.53 -15.03
N ARG A 23 9.08 -9.85 -14.76
CA ARG A 23 8.79 -9.18 -13.49
C ARG A 23 7.78 -10.00 -12.69
N GLU A 24 7.83 -9.85 -11.37
CA GLU A 24 6.87 -10.45 -10.45
C GLU A 24 5.84 -9.43 -9.98
N ILE A 25 4.59 -9.86 -9.80
CA ILE A 25 3.55 -9.08 -9.13
C ILE A 25 3.21 -9.75 -7.81
N VAL A 26 3.56 -9.08 -6.72
CA VAL A 26 3.17 -9.49 -5.37
C VAL A 26 1.89 -8.74 -4.97
N LYS A 27 0.86 -9.49 -4.59
CA LYS A 27 -0.42 -8.90 -4.12
C LYS A 27 -0.40 -8.78 -2.60
N VAL A 28 -0.63 -7.57 -2.11
CA VAL A 28 -0.86 -7.28 -0.68
C VAL A 28 -2.35 -7.43 -0.36
N ASP A 29 -2.65 -7.87 0.86
CA ASP A 29 -4.03 -8.03 1.33
C ASP A 29 -4.85 -6.73 1.24
N THR A 30 -6.13 -6.84 0.88
CA THR A 30 -7.02 -5.69 0.69
C THR A 30 -7.28 -4.91 1.98
N TRP A 31 -7.16 -5.56 3.14
CA TRP A 31 -7.37 -4.98 4.46
C TRP A 31 -6.07 -4.60 5.16
N PHE A 32 -4.92 -4.74 4.51
CA PHE A 32 -3.65 -4.28 5.05
C PHE A 32 -3.72 -2.76 5.34
N PRO A 33 -3.49 -2.31 6.59
CA PRO A 33 -3.77 -0.94 7.00
C PRO A 33 -2.63 0.03 6.62
N SER A 34 -2.25 0.05 5.34
CA SER A 34 -1.09 0.77 4.81
C SER A 34 -1.08 2.28 5.09
N SER A 35 -2.25 2.93 5.11
CA SER A 35 -2.37 4.36 5.42
C SER A 35 -2.51 4.68 6.91
N GLN A 36 -2.59 3.65 7.77
CA GLN A 36 -2.81 3.78 9.21
C GLN A 36 -1.54 3.45 10.02
N ILE A 37 -0.55 2.85 9.38
CA ILE A 37 0.75 2.53 9.96
C ILE A 37 1.72 3.64 9.60
N CYS A 38 2.49 4.14 10.55
CA CYS A 38 3.63 5.01 10.29
C CYS A 38 4.74 4.18 9.61
N SER A 39 5.14 4.54 8.40
CA SER A 39 6.17 3.82 7.65
C SER A 39 7.57 3.94 8.26
N GLU A 40 7.79 4.91 9.16
CA GLU A 40 9.08 5.11 9.84
C GLU A 40 9.22 4.23 11.08
N CYS A 41 8.21 4.20 11.95
CA CYS A 41 8.31 3.53 13.26
C CYS A 41 7.33 2.36 13.46
N GLY A 42 6.46 2.08 12.49
CA GLY A 42 5.47 1.00 12.57
C GLY A 42 4.27 1.28 13.49
N HIS A 43 4.19 2.44 14.14
CA HIS A 43 3.05 2.78 15.00
C HIS A 43 1.74 2.81 14.20
N LYS A 44 0.72 2.09 14.67
CA LYS A 44 -0.61 2.07 14.07
C LYS A 44 -1.49 3.16 14.68
N ASP A 45 -1.64 4.26 13.97
CA ASP A 45 -2.33 5.48 14.36
C ASP A 45 -3.82 5.50 13.93
N GLY A 46 -4.35 4.32 13.54
CA GLY A 46 -5.75 4.12 13.22
C GLY A 46 -6.24 4.77 11.91
N LYS A 47 -7.55 4.64 11.66
CA LYS A 47 -8.19 5.15 10.44
C LYS A 47 -8.32 6.67 10.49
N LYS A 48 -7.81 7.33 9.46
CA LYS A 48 -7.93 8.78 9.26
C LYS A 48 -9.08 9.10 8.31
N SER A 49 -9.79 10.21 8.53
CA SER A 49 -10.83 10.71 7.62
C SER A 49 -10.25 11.06 6.25
N LEU A 50 -11.02 11.00 5.16
CA LEU A 50 -10.46 11.10 3.79
C LEU A 50 -9.77 12.46 3.49
N ASP A 51 -10.18 13.51 4.19
CA ASP A 51 -9.67 14.88 4.10
C ASP A 51 -8.27 15.08 4.70
N ILE A 52 -7.82 14.19 5.60
CA ILE A 52 -6.49 14.33 6.25
C ILE A 52 -5.38 13.84 5.29
N ARG A 53 -4.91 14.71 4.40
CA ARG A 53 -3.88 14.33 3.41
C ARG A 53 -2.48 14.19 4.01
N GLU A 54 -2.20 14.94 5.07
CA GLU A 54 -0.91 14.94 5.76
C GLU A 54 -1.13 14.79 7.27
N TRP A 55 -0.19 14.15 7.98
CA TRP A 55 -0.17 14.12 9.44
C TRP A 55 1.25 13.95 9.96
N THR A 56 1.44 14.24 11.24
CA THR A 56 2.68 13.95 11.95
C THR A 56 2.46 12.76 12.88
N CYS A 57 3.33 11.75 12.81
CA CYS A 57 3.25 10.59 13.69
C CYS A 57 3.38 11.03 15.16
N PRO A 58 2.48 10.60 16.07
CA PRO A 58 2.57 10.98 17.48
C PRO A 58 3.72 10.31 18.23
N ILE A 59 4.34 9.27 17.66
CA ILE A 59 5.40 8.48 18.31
C ILE A 59 6.79 8.90 17.88
N CYS A 60 7.05 8.97 16.57
CA CYS A 60 8.39 9.29 16.04
C CYS A 60 8.49 10.70 15.44
N HIS A 61 7.38 11.45 15.42
CA HIS A 61 7.30 12.82 14.92
C HIS A 61 7.64 12.99 13.43
N THR A 62 7.74 11.90 12.66
CA THR A 62 7.85 11.95 11.21
C THR A 62 6.58 12.55 10.61
N HIS A 63 6.76 13.51 9.71
CA HIS A 63 5.68 14.09 8.92
C HIS A 63 5.44 13.24 7.67
N HIS A 64 4.18 12.96 7.36
CA HIS A 64 3.77 12.07 6.28
C HIS A 64 2.77 12.74 5.35
N ASP A 65 2.98 12.58 4.04
CA ASP A 65 1.89 12.50 3.07
C ASP A 65 1.27 11.10 3.12
N ARG A 66 -0.07 11.03 3.07
CA ARG A 66 -0.81 9.78 3.20
C ARG A 66 -0.51 8.75 2.13
N ASP A 67 -0.48 9.17 0.87
CA ASP A 67 -0.33 8.24 -0.23
C ASP A 67 1.12 7.75 -0.31
N VAL A 68 2.08 8.64 -0.02
CA VAL A 68 3.49 8.27 0.11
C VAL A 68 3.69 7.26 1.24
N ASN A 69 3.20 7.54 2.45
CA ASN A 69 3.30 6.61 3.58
C ASN A 69 2.65 5.25 3.26
N ALA A 70 1.46 5.26 2.65
CA ALA A 70 0.78 4.03 2.24
C ALA A 70 1.59 3.23 1.20
N SER A 71 2.21 3.91 0.22
CA SER A 71 3.05 3.26 -0.79
C SER A 71 4.28 2.58 -0.20
N ILE A 72 4.93 3.23 0.78
CA ILE A 72 6.09 2.66 1.49
C ILE A 72 5.65 1.41 2.27
N ASN A 73 4.53 1.48 2.99
CA ASN A 73 4.02 0.33 3.73
C ASN A 73 3.62 -0.83 2.81
N ILE A 74 3.02 -0.55 1.63
CA ILE A 74 2.70 -1.58 0.62
C ILE A 74 3.99 -2.23 0.09
N LEU A 75 5.04 -1.46 -0.16
CA LEU A 75 6.34 -2.00 -0.57
C LEU A 75 6.92 -2.91 0.51
N ILE A 76 6.95 -2.46 1.76
CA ILE A 76 7.47 -3.24 2.90
C ILE A 76 6.70 -4.56 3.03
N GLU A 77 5.38 -4.52 2.97
CA GLU A 77 4.54 -5.73 3.07
C GLU A 77 4.71 -6.66 1.87
N GLY A 78 4.84 -6.11 0.65
CA GLY A 78 5.13 -6.88 -0.56
C GLY A 78 6.46 -7.64 -0.45
N LEU A 79 7.52 -6.97 0.04
CA LEU A 79 8.82 -7.60 0.26
C LEU A 79 8.75 -8.67 1.36
N ARG A 80 7.97 -8.44 2.42
CA ARG A 80 7.75 -9.44 3.48
C ARG A 80 7.05 -10.68 2.94
N ILE A 81 6.02 -10.53 2.10
CA ILE A 81 5.31 -11.63 1.47
C ILE A 81 6.26 -12.41 0.55
N GLN A 82 7.04 -11.73 -0.29
CA GLN A 82 7.98 -12.35 -1.22
C GLN A 82 9.04 -13.19 -0.51
N THR A 83 9.55 -12.71 0.64
CA THR A 83 10.58 -13.40 1.42
C THR A 83 10.04 -14.51 2.32
N SER A 84 8.71 -14.60 2.48
CA SER A 84 8.04 -15.63 3.28
C SER A 84 7.51 -16.81 2.45
N ALA A 85 7.66 -16.76 1.12
CA ALA A 85 7.27 -17.79 0.16
C ALA A 85 8.46 -18.70 -0.21
#